data_AF-A0A139HEM9-F1
#
_entry.id   AF-A0A139HEM9-F1
#
_cell.length_a   1.000
_cell.length_b   1.000
_cell.length_c   1.000
_cell.angle_alpha   90.00
_cell.angle_beta   90.00
_cell.angle_gamma   90.00
#
_symmetry.space_group_name_H-M   'P 1'
#
loop_
_entity.id
_entity.type
_entity.pdbx_description
1 polymer ?
#
loop_
_entity_poly.entity_id
_entity_poly.type
_entity_poly.pdbx_seq_one_letter_code
_entity_poly.pdbx_strand_id
1 'polypeptide(L)'
;MVGVKQVFLAATLSVLALAGPLEKRQDDTGCTFHIDLVNDCQKMYGGYWDICKNATNTFDIPDCNGETGKKKICEYYLVEDCKKTYGGCYNDGDPEPTFEKPTCP
;
A
#
# COMPACT_ATOMS: atom_id res chain seq x y z
N MET A 1 -57.32 -13.73 -10.74
CA MET A 1 -56.43 -14.20 -9.65
C MET A 1 -55.28 -13.23 -9.56
N VAL A 2 -55.09 -12.64 -8.38
CA VAL A 2 -54.18 -11.54 -8.08
C VAL A 2 -52.75 -12.08 -8.04
N GLY A 3 -51.82 -11.47 -8.78
CA GLY A 3 -50.39 -11.77 -8.74
C GLY A 3 -49.60 -10.49 -8.50
N VAL A 4 -48.88 -10.47 -7.39
CA VAL A 4 -48.32 -9.30 -6.69
C VAL A 4 -47.20 -8.60 -7.48
N LYS A 5 -47.26 -7.26 -7.54
CA LYS A 5 -46.17 -6.39 -8.01
C LYS A 5 -44.96 -6.49 -7.08
N GLN A 6 -43.84 -7.02 -7.57
CA GLN A 6 -42.55 -6.87 -6.88
C GLN A 6 -41.96 -5.49 -7.21
N VAL A 7 -41.94 -4.63 -6.21
CA VAL A 7 -41.24 -3.34 -6.24
C VAL A 7 -39.78 -3.62 -5.91
N PHE A 8 -38.90 -3.56 -6.91
CA PHE A 8 -37.46 -3.56 -6.69
C PHE A 8 -36.99 -2.13 -6.38
N LEU A 9 -36.84 -1.83 -5.09
CA LEU A 9 -36.04 -0.68 -4.62
C LEU A 9 -34.57 -1.09 -4.70
N ALA A 10 -33.89 -0.73 -5.78
CA ALA A 10 -32.43 -0.83 -5.86
C ALA A 10 -31.83 0.37 -5.12
N ALA A 11 -31.38 0.13 -3.90
CA ALA A 11 -30.64 1.10 -3.09
C ALA A 11 -29.33 1.48 -3.80
N THR A 12 -29.09 2.78 -3.91
CA THR A 12 -27.83 3.36 -4.38
C THR A 12 -26.70 3.02 -3.40
N LEU A 13 -25.84 2.08 -3.75
CA LEU A 13 -24.57 1.85 -3.06
C LEU A 13 -23.51 2.79 -3.65
N SER A 14 -23.45 4.01 -3.13
CA SER A 14 -22.26 4.86 -3.24
C SER A 14 -21.20 4.29 -2.30
N VAL A 15 -20.36 3.39 -2.81
CA VAL A 15 -19.11 3.05 -2.12
C VAL A 15 -18.08 4.08 -2.58
N LEU A 16 -17.89 5.15 -1.78
CA LEU A 16 -16.63 5.88 -1.83
C LEU A 16 -15.56 4.91 -1.31
N ALA A 17 -14.89 4.22 -2.23
CA ALA A 17 -13.59 3.68 -1.92
C ALA A 17 -12.70 4.89 -1.62
N LEU A 18 -12.36 5.08 -0.34
CA LEU A 18 -11.17 5.82 0.05
C LEU A 18 -10.01 5.06 -0.59
N ALA A 19 -9.69 5.39 -1.83
CA ALA A 19 -8.44 4.99 -2.45
C ALA A 19 -7.38 5.71 -1.63
N GLY A 20 -6.85 5.03 -0.61
CA GLY A 20 -5.54 5.38 -0.08
C GLY A 20 -4.54 5.45 -1.24
N PRO A 21 -3.40 6.13 -1.05
CA PRO A 21 -2.33 6.14 -2.04
C PRO A 21 -2.14 4.71 -2.55
N LEU A 22 -2.28 4.51 -3.86
CA LEU A 22 -2.22 3.18 -4.45
C LEU A 22 -0.81 2.62 -4.19
N GLU A 23 -0.65 1.79 -3.17
CA GLU A 23 0.61 1.12 -2.88
C GLU A 23 0.67 -0.16 -3.71
N LYS A 24 1.32 -0.07 -4.88
CA LYS A 24 1.47 -1.22 -5.76
C LYS A 24 2.91 -1.71 -5.73
N ARG A 25 3.10 -2.86 -5.08
CA ARG A 25 4.32 -3.64 -5.24
C ARG A 25 4.34 -4.28 -6.62
N GLN A 26 5.43 -4.08 -7.36
CA GLN A 26 5.53 -4.47 -8.78
C GLN A 26 6.33 -5.76 -9.01
N ASP A 27 7.30 -6.07 -8.15
CA ASP A 27 8.09 -7.29 -8.24
C ASP A 27 8.53 -7.76 -6.85
N ASP A 28 8.48 -9.08 -6.69
CA ASP A 28 8.72 -9.83 -5.45
C ASP A 28 9.78 -10.92 -5.62
N THR A 29 10.51 -10.92 -6.74
CA THR A 29 11.49 -11.97 -7.01
C THR A 29 12.78 -11.77 -6.21
N GLY A 30 12.84 -12.42 -5.05
CA GLY A 30 14.02 -12.46 -4.20
C GLY A 30 14.17 -11.23 -3.32
N CYS A 31 15.28 -10.51 -3.47
CA CYS A 31 15.67 -9.41 -2.59
C CYS A 31 15.34 -8.02 -3.15
N THR A 32 15.04 -7.91 -4.45
CA THR A 32 14.80 -6.62 -5.09
C THR A 32 13.32 -6.27 -5.03
N PHE A 33 13.02 -5.14 -4.41
CA PHE A 33 11.67 -4.60 -4.30
C PHE A 33 11.51 -3.41 -5.22
N HIS A 34 10.37 -3.38 -5.91
CA HIS A 34 9.91 -2.25 -6.69
C HIS A 34 8.56 -1.81 -6.15
N ILE A 35 8.47 -0.55 -5.73
CA ILE A 35 7.22 0.04 -5.27
C ILE A 35 6.93 1.31 -6.04
N ASP A 36 5.72 1.35 -6.59
CA ASP A 36 5.12 2.55 -7.15
C ASP A 36 4.00 3.00 -6.23
N LEU A 37 4.09 4.26 -5.82
CA LEU A 37 3.17 4.94 -4.92
C LEU A 37 2.56 6.13 -5.65
N VAL A 38 1.35 6.51 -5.27
CA VAL A 38 0.65 7.68 -5.83
C VAL A 38 0.12 8.51 -4.68
N ASN A 39 0.43 9.80 -4.63
CA ASN A 39 -0.13 10.68 -3.61
C ASN A 39 -1.53 11.19 -4.01
N ASP A 40 -2.19 11.95 -3.14
CA ASP A 40 -3.54 12.47 -3.38
C ASP A 40 -3.64 13.37 -4.63
N CYS A 41 -2.53 14.01 -5.02
CA CYS A 41 -2.42 14.82 -6.24
C CYS A 41 -2.14 13.98 -7.51
N GLN A 42 -2.27 12.65 -7.44
CA GLN A 42 -1.99 11.73 -8.55
C GLN A 42 -0.53 11.78 -9.04
N LYS A 43 0.40 12.25 -8.20
CA LYS A 43 1.82 12.25 -8.53
C LYS A 43 2.42 10.90 -8.13
N MET A 44 3.02 10.23 -9.11
CA MET A 44 3.76 8.98 -8.91
C MET A 44 5.07 9.26 -8.17
N TYR A 45 5.44 8.38 -7.25
CA TYR A 45 6.72 8.36 -6.57
C TYR A 45 7.03 6.93 -6.11
N GLY A 46 8.23 6.69 -5.59
CA GLY A 46 8.69 5.36 -5.20
C GLY A 46 10.04 5.05 -5.84
N GLY A 47 10.33 3.76 -5.96
CA GLY A 47 11.61 3.32 -6.50
C GLY A 47 11.91 1.87 -6.19
N TYR A 48 13.18 1.51 -6.37
CA TYR A 48 13.67 0.16 -6.19
C TYR A 48 14.74 0.10 -5.11
N TRP A 49 14.77 -0.99 -4.34
CA TRP A 49 15.85 -1.25 -3.39
C TRP A 49 16.00 -2.74 -3.09
N ASP A 50 17.10 -3.09 -2.43
CA ASP A 50 17.47 -4.46 -2.07
C ASP A 50 17.19 -4.69 -0.57
N ILE A 51 16.09 -5.38 -0.27
CA ILE A 51 15.64 -5.62 1.12
C ILE A 51 16.55 -6.57 1.89
N CYS A 52 17.35 -7.40 1.19
CA CYS A 52 18.29 -8.29 1.84
C CYS A 52 19.55 -7.55 2.31
N LYS A 53 19.78 -6.33 1.81
CA LYS A 53 20.83 -5.43 2.29
C LYS A 53 20.28 -4.40 3.26
N ASN A 54 19.15 -3.78 2.92
CA ASN A 54 18.49 -2.74 3.70
C ASN A 54 16.98 -2.96 3.67
N ALA A 55 16.40 -3.42 4.78
CA ALA A 55 14.97 -3.66 4.89
C ALA A 55 14.13 -2.38 4.72
N THR A 56 14.70 -1.24 5.11
CA THR A 56 14.05 0.07 5.13
C THR A 56 14.52 0.95 3.98
N ASN A 57 13.59 1.67 3.37
CA ASN A 57 13.89 2.74 2.41
C ASN A 57 12.92 3.93 2.63
N THR A 58 13.38 5.13 2.32
CA THR A 58 12.59 6.37 2.48
C THR A 58 12.42 7.04 1.13
N PHE A 59 11.18 7.42 0.83
CA PHE A 59 10.81 8.13 -0.40
C PHE A 59 10.29 9.52 -0.06
N ASP A 60 10.73 10.52 -0.83
CA ASP A 60 10.13 11.86 -0.77
C ASP A 60 8.76 11.83 -1.43
N ILE A 61 7.73 12.26 -0.69
CA ILE A 61 6.38 12.40 -1.22
C ILE A 61 6.30 13.73 -1.98
N PRO A 62 5.92 13.73 -3.26
CA PRO A 62 5.81 14.96 -4.03
C PRO A 62 4.84 15.95 -3.38
N ASP A 63 5.21 17.23 -3.38
CA ASP A 63 4.37 18.29 -2.81
C ASP A 63 2.95 18.30 -3.41
N CYS A 64 1.96 18.44 -2.54
CA CYS A 64 0.54 18.38 -2.89
C CYS A 64 -0.27 19.30 -1.97
N ASN A 65 -1.19 20.09 -2.51
CA ASN A 65 -2.09 20.95 -1.73
C ASN A 65 -1.41 21.86 -0.68
N GLY A 66 -0.18 22.32 -0.95
CA GLY A 66 0.59 23.16 -0.01
C GLY A 66 1.31 22.39 1.10
N GLU A 67 1.19 21.06 1.11
CA GLU A 67 1.99 20.19 1.97
C GLU A 67 3.31 19.86 1.27
N THR A 68 4.42 20.10 1.96
CA THR A 68 5.77 19.96 1.39
C THR A 68 6.68 19.13 2.28
N GLY A 69 7.64 18.44 1.68
CA GLY A 69 8.70 17.74 2.43
C GLY A 69 8.22 16.54 3.24
N LYS A 70 7.03 16.00 2.92
CA LYS A 70 6.54 14.76 3.51
C LYS A 70 7.38 13.58 2.99
N LYS A 71 7.53 12.55 3.82
CA LYS A 71 8.29 11.34 3.49
C LYS A 71 7.44 10.10 3.76
N LYS A 72 7.65 9.08 2.94
CA LYS A 72 7.12 7.74 3.14
C LYS A 72 8.26 6.81 3.50
N ILE A 73 8.13 6.08 4.59
CA ILE A 73 9.06 5.05 5.01
C ILE A 73 8.45 3.71 4.64
N CYS A 74 9.21 2.87 3.96
CA CYS A 74 8.81 1.52 3.58
C CYS A 74 9.77 0.51 4.18
N GLU A 75 9.22 -0.49 4.85
CA GLU A 75 9.96 -1.54 5.54
C GLU A 75 9.46 -2.90 5.09
N TYR A 76 10.37 -3.69 4.55
CA TYR A 76 10.05 -5.03 4.08
C TYR A 76 11.16 -6.01 4.42
N TYR A 77 10.75 -7.21 4.82
CA TYR A 77 11.63 -8.28 5.26
C TYR A 77 11.33 -9.56 4.50
N LEU A 78 12.37 -10.36 4.26
CA LEU A 78 12.26 -11.69 3.69
C LEU A 78 12.28 -12.74 4.81
N VAL A 79 11.31 -13.65 4.80
CA VAL A 79 11.35 -14.84 5.63
C VAL A 79 12.18 -15.89 4.89
N GLU A 80 13.40 -16.11 5.35
CA GLU A 80 14.38 -16.98 4.68
C GLU A 80 13.85 -18.40 4.40
N ASP A 81 13.10 -18.98 5.34
CA ASP A 81 12.64 -20.36 5.27
C ASP A 81 11.64 -20.62 4.14
N CYS A 82 10.71 -19.69 3.90
CA CYS A 82 9.67 -19.84 2.88
C CYS A 82 9.69 -18.75 1.80
N LYS A 83 10.72 -17.91 1.80
CA LYS A 83 10.92 -16.80 0.86
C LYS A 83 9.69 -15.89 0.73
N LYS A 84 8.86 -15.82 1.77
CA LYS A 84 7.74 -14.89 1.86
C LYS A 84 8.25 -13.55 2.34
N THR A 85 7.69 -12.49 1.79
CA THR A 85 7.99 -11.13 2.23
C THR A 85 6.86 -10.56 3.07
N TYR A 86 7.18 -9.76 4.06
CA TYR A 86 6.22 -9.05 4.89
C TYR A 86 6.72 -7.65 5.22
N GLY A 87 5.80 -6.74 5.50
CA GLY A 87 6.13 -5.32 5.63
C GLY A 87 5.04 -4.43 5.09
N GLY A 88 5.37 -3.15 4.95
CA GLY A 88 4.48 -2.11 4.46
C GLY A 88 5.14 -0.74 4.51
N CYS A 89 4.35 0.30 4.24
CA CYS A 89 4.82 1.67 4.29
C CYS A 89 3.95 2.53 5.20
N TYR A 90 4.55 3.55 5.79
CA TYR A 90 3.90 4.54 6.66
C TYR A 90 4.53 5.91 6.43
N ASN A 91 3.84 6.99 6.80
CA ASN A 91 4.42 8.32 6.62
C ASN A 91 5.40 8.61 7.76
N ASP A 92 6.44 9.36 7.45
CA ASP A 92 7.36 9.85 8.46
C ASP A 92 6.62 10.75 9.48
N GLY A 93 6.81 10.47 10.76
CA GLY A 93 6.09 11.10 11.87
C GLY A 93 4.79 10.42 12.29
N ASP A 94 4.25 9.48 11.52
CA ASP A 94 3.15 8.61 11.97
C ASP A 94 3.68 7.51 12.91
N PRO A 95 2.84 6.92 13.78
CA PRO A 95 3.25 5.76 14.58
C PRO A 95 3.73 4.61 13.69
N GLU A 96 4.89 4.05 14.04
CA GLU A 96 5.46 2.91 13.31
C GLU A 96 4.54 1.67 13.44
N PRO A 97 4.11 1.09 12.32
CA PRO A 97 3.27 -0.10 12.32
C PRO A 97 4.06 -1.34 12.75
N THR A 98 3.39 -2.28 13.41
CA THR A 98 3.95 -3.61 13.62
C THR A 98 3.58 -4.52 12.45
N PHE A 99 4.57 -5.11 11.80
CA PHE A 99 4.36 -6.06 10.71
C PHE A 99 4.42 -7.50 11.23
N GLU A 100 3.34 -8.25 11.09
CA GLU A 100 3.30 -9.65 11.48
C GLU A 100 4.11 -10.52 10.51
N LYS A 101 5.11 -11.22 11.04
CA LYS A 101 5.88 -12.20 10.28
C LYS A 101 4.98 -13.38 9.91
N PRO A 102 4.87 -13.76 8.62
CA PRO A 102 4.06 -14.89 8.22
C PRO A 102 4.66 -16.20 8.70
N THR A 103 3.80 -17.17 9.01
CA THR A 103 4.22 -18.54 9.28
C THR A 103 4.63 -19.24 7.98
N CYS A 104 5.69 -20.05 8.07
CA CYS A 104 6.16 -20.92 7.01
C CYS A 104 5.71 -22.36 7.31
N PRO A 105 5.24 -23.11 6.30
CA PRO A 105 4.93 -24.54 6.43
C PRO A 105 6.21 -25.39 6.56
#